data_AF-A0A925GJU2-F1
#
_entry.id   AF-A0A925GJU2-F1
#
_cell.length_a   1.000
_cell.length_b   1.000
_cell.length_c   1.000
_cell.angle_alpha   90.00
_cell.angle_beta   90.00
_cell.angle_gamma   90.00
#
_symmetry.space_group_name_H-M   'P 1'
#
loop_
_entity.id
_entity.type
_entity.pdbx_description
1 polymer ?
#
loop_
_entity_poly.entity_id
_entity_poly.type
_entity_poly.pdbx_seq_one_letter_code
_entity_poly.pdbx_strand_id
1 'polypeptide(L)'
;EFFTYEWFALNRPNVKIGEGQILPLGAGTYLVRFTNDPGCQAQDTIQVVDRCEPILWVPQAFSPNGDGTNDTFDGLFPAHLKNLDVRVYNRWGEVVTATKIATPDFNNAVVIWDGTFKGKPSPVGSYVWTVTYESTDFPDRPPVKRRGGVALIR
;
A
#
# COMPACT_ATOMS: atom_id res chain seq x y z
N GLU A 1 12.63 37.90 -1.68
CA GLU A 1 12.74 36.43 -1.81
C GLU A 1 13.78 35.93 -0.82
N PHE A 2 13.67 34.67 -0.35
CA PHE A 2 14.68 34.04 0.50
C PHE A 2 15.67 33.29 -0.39
N PHE A 3 16.97 33.36 -0.06
CA PHE A 3 18.02 32.79 -0.92
C PHE A 3 18.76 31.63 -0.26
N THR A 4 18.65 31.45 1.06
CA THR A 4 19.30 30.35 1.78
C THR A 4 18.34 29.64 2.73
N TYR A 5 18.55 28.33 2.85
CA TYR A 5 17.74 27.40 3.64
C TYR A 5 18.67 26.54 4.47
N GLU A 6 18.58 26.68 5.79
CA GLU A 6 19.36 25.88 6.74
C GLU A 6 18.43 25.03 7.59
N TRP A 7 18.83 23.81 7.84
CA TRP A 7 18.03 22.84 8.57
C TRP A 7 18.71 22.46 9.88
N PHE A 8 17.92 22.30 10.94
CA PHE A 8 18.36 21.93 12.27
C PHE A 8 17.43 20.86 12.86
N ALA A 9 17.99 19.94 13.65
CA ALA A 9 17.17 19.03 14.45
C ALA A 9 16.50 19.82 15.58
N LEU A 10 15.21 19.62 15.84
CA LEU A 10 14.48 20.43 16.84
C LEU A 10 15.09 20.34 18.25
N ASN A 11 15.63 19.18 18.60
CA ASN A 11 16.33 18.90 19.86
C ASN A 11 17.79 19.41 19.88
N ARG A 12 18.34 19.87 18.76
CA ARG A 12 19.67 20.49 18.64
C ARG A 12 19.62 21.69 17.66
N PRO A 13 18.91 22.78 18.01
CA PRO A 13 18.63 23.89 17.09
C PRO A 13 19.88 24.70 16.68
N ASN A 14 21.02 24.45 17.33
CA ASN A 14 22.31 25.05 17.00
C ASN A 14 23.20 24.14 16.15
N VAL A 15 22.77 22.90 15.87
CA VAL A 15 23.52 21.94 15.05
C VAL A 15 22.86 21.87 13.68
N LYS A 16 23.52 22.47 12.70
CA LYS A 16 23.10 22.43 11.30
C LYS A 16 23.21 21.01 10.75
N ILE A 17 22.14 20.52 10.13
CA ILE A 17 22.06 19.17 9.56
C ILE A 17 22.02 19.16 8.02
N GLY A 18 21.85 20.31 7.36
CA GLY A 18 21.90 20.40 5.91
C GLY A 18 21.66 21.80 5.34
N GLU A 19 21.90 21.95 4.03
CA GLU A 19 21.68 23.14 3.21
C GLU A 19 20.91 22.79 1.93
N GLY A 20 19.97 23.62 1.51
CA GLY A 20 19.25 23.44 0.23
C GLY A 20 18.25 22.29 0.24
N GLN A 21 18.65 21.10 -0.22
CA GLN A 21 17.84 19.87 -0.20
C GLN A 21 18.48 18.83 0.72
N ILE A 22 17.68 18.14 1.54
CA ILE A 22 18.17 17.05 2.38
C ILE A 22 17.57 15.72 1.92
N LEU A 23 18.45 14.76 1.61
CA LEU A 23 18.14 13.35 1.45
C LEU A 23 19.22 12.51 2.14
N PRO A 24 18.88 11.51 2.99
CA PRO A 24 17.57 11.20 3.59
C PRO A 24 17.45 11.73 5.04
N LEU A 25 16.35 12.43 5.35
CA LEU A 25 15.95 12.69 6.73
C LEU A 25 15.11 11.52 7.25
N GLY A 26 15.34 11.12 8.50
CA GLY A 26 14.42 10.20 9.20
C GLY A 26 13.11 10.90 9.57
N ALA A 27 12.11 10.14 10.02
CA ALA A 27 10.92 10.73 10.62
C ALA A 27 11.30 11.59 11.84
N GLY A 28 10.74 12.79 11.92
CA GLY A 28 11.03 13.72 12.99
C GLY A 28 10.58 15.14 12.67
N THR A 29 10.64 16.01 13.69
CA THR A 29 10.37 17.43 13.53
C THR A 29 11.68 18.17 13.33
N TYR A 30 11.74 19.00 12.29
CA TYR A 30 12.92 19.76 11.91
C TYR A 30 12.62 21.26 11.95
N LEU A 31 13.60 22.04 12.39
CA LEU A 31 13.56 23.50 12.32
C LEU A 31 14.22 23.94 11.01
N VAL A 32 13.54 24.81 10.26
CA VAL A 32 14.05 25.41 9.03
C VAL A 32 14.28 26.89 9.29
N ARG A 33 15.47 27.38 8.99
CA ARG A 33 15.81 28.80 9.03
C ARG A 33 15.93 29.34 7.62
N PHE A 34 15.20 30.42 7.37
CA PHE A 34 15.18 31.15 6.10
C PHE A 34 15.91 32.48 6.31
N THR A 35 16.79 32.84 5.39
CA THR A 35 17.45 34.16 5.40
C THR A 35 17.21 34.86 4.06
N ASN A 36 16.73 36.10 4.11
CA ASN A 36 16.59 36.96 2.93
C ASN A 36 17.79 37.91 2.81
N ASP A 37 17.89 38.63 1.69
CA ASP A 37 18.73 39.84 1.60
C ASP A 37 17.87 41.00 2.11
N PRO A 38 18.13 41.66 3.27
CA PRO A 38 19.42 42.11 3.86
C PRO A 38 19.85 41.39 5.15
N GLY A 39 19.54 40.11 5.33
CA GLY A 39 19.95 39.29 6.48
C GLY A 39 18.86 39.05 7.54
N CYS A 40 17.60 39.36 7.27
CA CYS A 40 16.51 39.01 8.19
C CYS A 40 16.31 37.49 8.22
N GLN A 41 16.21 36.94 9.42
CA GLN A 41 16.00 35.51 9.65
C GLN A 41 14.55 35.24 10.06
N ALA A 42 13.95 34.24 9.44
CA ALA A 42 12.69 33.64 9.87
C ALA A 42 12.94 32.15 10.15
N GLN A 43 12.09 31.55 10.99
CA GLN A 43 12.16 30.12 11.27
C GLN A 43 10.77 29.50 11.33
N ASP A 44 10.67 28.25 10.88
CA ASP A 44 9.45 27.45 10.96
C ASP A 44 9.82 25.98 11.23
N THR A 45 8.84 25.16 11.63
CA THR A 45 9.04 23.73 11.82
C THR A 45 8.35 22.91 10.75
N ILE A 46 9.00 21.84 10.30
CA ILE A 46 8.39 20.84 9.44
C ILE A 46 8.34 19.49 10.15
N GLN A 47 7.23 18.78 9.99
CA GLN A 47 7.10 17.39 10.40
C GLN A 47 7.45 16.50 9.20
N VAL A 48 8.58 15.82 9.25
CA VAL A 48 8.88 14.72 8.32
C VAL A 48 8.28 13.46 8.92
N VAL A 49 7.39 12.83 8.18
CA VAL A 49 6.76 11.56 8.54
C VAL A 49 7.23 10.49 7.58
N ASP A 50 7.62 9.35 8.12
CA ASP A 50 7.88 8.17 7.31
C ASP A 50 6.53 7.57 6.91
N ARG A 51 6.24 7.59 5.61
CA ARG A 51 4.99 7.09 5.04
C ARG A 51 5.34 6.17 3.89
N CYS A 52 4.81 4.96 3.91
CA CYS A 52 5.01 4.00 2.86
C CYS A 52 3.81 3.99 1.91
N GLU A 53 4.09 3.79 0.62
CA GLU A 53 3.02 3.53 -0.34
C GLU A 53 2.39 2.14 -0.08
N PRO A 54 1.07 1.99 -0.24
CA PRO A 54 0.41 0.70 -0.14
C PRO A 54 1.01 -0.34 -1.08
N ILE A 55 1.34 -1.52 -0.55
CA ILE A 55 1.83 -2.66 -1.33
C ILE A 55 0.75 -3.73 -1.34
N LEU A 56 0.41 -4.22 -2.52
CA LEU A 56 -0.49 -5.35 -2.69
C LEU A 56 0.01 -6.23 -3.83
N TRP A 57 0.51 -7.41 -3.48
CA TRP A 57 0.81 -8.47 -4.45
C TRP A 57 -0.41 -9.38 -4.62
N VAL A 58 -0.72 -9.75 -5.87
CA VAL A 58 -1.86 -10.59 -6.22
C VAL A 58 -1.36 -11.74 -7.10
N PRO A 59 -1.62 -13.01 -6.74
CA PRO A 59 -1.24 -14.15 -7.56
C PRO A 59 -1.87 -14.07 -8.96
N GLN A 60 -1.13 -14.55 -9.97
CA GLN A 60 -1.60 -14.58 -11.35
C GLN A 60 -2.25 -15.93 -11.72
N ALA A 61 -1.95 -17.00 -10.99
CA ALA A 61 -2.51 -18.32 -11.21
C ALA A 61 -2.54 -19.13 -9.90
N PHE A 62 -3.43 -20.12 -9.84
CA PHE A 62 -3.48 -21.12 -8.78
C PHE A 62 -4.03 -22.45 -9.34
N SER A 63 -3.67 -23.57 -8.70
CA SER A 63 -3.92 -24.94 -9.11
C SER A 63 -4.55 -25.74 -7.97
N PRO A 64 -5.89 -25.75 -7.82
CA PRO A 64 -6.58 -26.51 -6.76
C PRO A 64 -6.56 -28.02 -7.08
N ASN A 65 -5.38 -28.65 -6.96
CA ASN A 65 -5.12 -30.06 -7.26
C ASN A 65 -4.82 -30.89 -6.00
N GLY A 66 -4.69 -30.24 -4.83
CA GLY A 66 -4.46 -30.86 -3.53
C GLY A 66 -3.00 -31.24 -3.26
N ASP A 67 -2.05 -30.67 -3.98
CA ASP A 67 -0.62 -30.91 -3.78
C ASP A 67 0.03 -30.02 -2.71
N GLY A 68 -0.74 -29.10 -2.13
CA GLY A 68 -0.31 -28.13 -1.11
C GLY A 68 0.35 -26.87 -1.67
N THR A 69 0.50 -26.75 -2.99
CA THR A 69 1.19 -25.62 -3.65
C THR A 69 0.24 -24.83 -4.54
N ASN A 70 0.00 -23.57 -4.18
CA ASN A 70 -0.94 -22.70 -4.89
C ASN A 70 -2.34 -23.34 -5.06
N ASP A 71 -2.79 -24.11 -4.07
CA ASP A 71 -4.11 -24.78 -4.13
C ASP A 71 -5.27 -23.78 -4.03
N THR A 72 -5.00 -22.59 -3.52
CA THR A 72 -6.02 -21.55 -3.40
C THR A 72 -5.48 -20.21 -3.89
N PHE A 73 -6.40 -19.31 -4.20
CA PHE A 73 -6.12 -17.92 -4.41
C PHE A 73 -6.07 -17.22 -3.04
N ASP A 74 -4.93 -17.34 -2.35
CA ASP A 74 -4.71 -16.88 -0.97
C ASP A 74 -3.46 -16.00 -0.78
N GLY A 75 -2.58 -15.94 -1.78
CA GLY A 75 -1.33 -15.19 -1.73
C GLY A 75 -1.48 -13.68 -1.85
N LEU A 76 -2.51 -13.03 -1.30
CA LEU A 76 -2.47 -11.58 -1.17
C LEU A 76 -1.48 -11.22 -0.06
N PHE A 77 -0.45 -10.44 -0.39
CA PHE A 77 0.51 -9.90 0.59
C PHE A 77 0.33 -8.37 0.72
N PRO A 78 -0.63 -7.92 1.54
CA PRO A 78 -0.91 -6.51 1.75
C PRO A 78 0.03 -5.91 2.79
N ALA A 79 0.51 -4.69 2.53
CA ALA A 79 1.21 -3.86 3.52
C ALA A 79 0.83 -2.39 3.34
N HIS A 80 0.83 -1.64 4.45
CA HIS A 80 0.49 -0.21 4.50
C HIS A 80 -0.92 0.12 3.93
N LEU A 81 -1.87 -0.80 4.10
CA LEU A 81 -3.24 -0.66 3.63
C LEU A 81 -4.27 -1.24 4.61
N LYS A 82 -5.51 -0.79 4.49
CA LYS A 82 -6.68 -1.23 5.28
C LYS A 82 -7.93 -1.32 4.40
N ASN A 83 -9.00 -1.86 4.96
CA ASN A 83 -10.32 -1.96 4.31
C ASN A 83 -10.26 -2.64 2.93
N LEU A 84 -9.60 -3.81 2.86
CA LEU A 84 -9.47 -4.60 1.65
C LEU A 84 -10.82 -5.26 1.30
N ASP A 85 -11.38 -4.99 0.12
CA ASP A 85 -12.55 -5.68 -0.45
C ASP A 85 -12.11 -6.31 -1.78
N VAL A 86 -12.03 -7.65 -1.80
CA VAL A 86 -11.63 -8.45 -2.96
C VAL A 86 -12.86 -9.17 -3.48
N ARG A 87 -13.07 -9.13 -4.79
CA ARG A 87 -14.13 -9.88 -5.47
C ARG A 87 -13.56 -10.58 -6.69
N VAL A 88 -13.97 -11.83 -6.89
CA VAL A 88 -13.61 -12.63 -8.06
C VAL A 88 -14.88 -12.92 -8.85
N TYR A 89 -14.78 -12.84 -10.17
CA TYR A 89 -15.89 -12.95 -11.10
C TYR A 89 -15.61 -14.04 -12.13
N ASN A 90 -16.66 -14.79 -12.50
CA ASN A 90 -16.59 -15.69 -13.64
C ASN A 90 -16.74 -14.91 -14.97
N ARG A 91 -16.63 -15.62 -16.10
CA ARG A 91 -16.77 -15.04 -17.44
C ARG A 91 -18.11 -14.34 -17.70
N TRP A 92 -19.16 -14.70 -16.94
CA TRP A 92 -20.50 -14.13 -17.06
C TRP A 92 -20.74 -12.95 -16.13
N GLY A 93 -19.71 -12.52 -15.38
CA GLY A 93 -19.81 -11.42 -14.43
C GLY A 93 -20.49 -11.80 -13.12
N GLU A 94 -20.78 -13.07 -12.87
CA GLU A 94 -21.25 -13.51 -11.55
C GLU A 94 -20.07 -13.47 -10.56
N VAL A 95 -20.33 -12.96 -9.36
CA VAL A 95 -19.38 -12.99 -8.24
C VAL A 95 -19.24 -14.43 -7.77
N VAL A 96 -18.04 -14.97 -7.92
CA VAL A 96 -17.67 -16.31 -7.46
C VAL A 96 -17.36 -16.31 -5.97
N THR A 97 -16.62 -15.30 -5.52
CA THR A 97 -16.30 -15.07 -4.12
C THR A 97 -16.15 -13.56 -3.86
N ALA A 98 -16.39 -13.16 -2.62
CA ALA A 98 -16.15 -11.81 -2.13
C ALA A 98 -15.66 -11.86 -0.69
N THR A 99 -14.52 -11.21 -0.44
CA THR A 99 -13.87 -11.19 0.88
C THR A 99 -13.58 -9.76 1.28
N LYS A 100 -13.94 -9.41 2.52
CA LYS A 100 -13.66 -8.10 3.12
C LYS A 100 -12.80 -8.27 4.36
N ILE A 101 -11.78 -7.44 4.49
CA ILE A 101 -10.79 -7.48 5.57
C ILE A 101 -10.49 -6.05 6.02
N ALA A 102 -10.84 -5.73 7.27
CA ALA A 102 -10.61 -4.38 7.79
C ALA A 102 -9.12 -4.09 7.97
N THR A 103 -8.38 -5.04 8.54
CA THR A 103 -6.96 -4.92 8.90
C THR A 103 -6.19 -6.12 8.37
N PRO A 104 -5.88 -6.14 7.07
CA PRO A 104 -5.12 -7.25 6.49
C PRO A 104 -3.64 -7.14 6.93
N ASP A 105 -3.01 -8.30 7.10
CA ASP A 105 -1.65 -8.42 7.63
C ASP A 105 -0.75 -9.12 6.61
N PHE A 106 0.45 -8.58 6.41
CA PHE A 106 1.44 -9.14 5.50
C PHE A 106 1.87 -10.56 5.89
N ASN A 107 1.87 -10.87 7.19
CA ASN A 107 2.31 -12.17 7.71
C ASN A 107 1.23 -13.25 7.65
N ASN A 108 -0.02 -12.87 7.36
CA ASN A 108 -1.15 -13.78 7.37
C ASN A 108 -1.83 -13.75 6.00
N ALA A 109 -1.46 -14.70 5.14
CA ALA A 109 -2.12 -14.91 3.86
C ALA A 109 -3.62 -15.17 4.07
N VAL A 110 -4.45 -14.61 3.19
CA VAL A 110 -5.90 -14.71 3.32
C VAL A 110 -6.47 -15.43 2.13
N VAL A 111 -7.07 -16.59 2.39
CA VAL A 111 -7.76 -17.38 1.39
C VAL A 111 -8.97 -16.62 0.86
N ILE A 112 -8.90 -16.21 -0.41
CA ILE A 112 -10.01 -15.54 -1.10
C ILE A 112 -10.88 -16.57 -1.80
N TRP A 113 -10.26 -17.55 -2.45
CA TRP A 113 -10.97 -18.53 -3.25
C TRP A 113 -10.22 -19.85 -3.36
N ASP A 114 -10.92 -20.97 -3.16
CA ASP A 114 -10.41 -22.33 -3.28
C ASP A 114 -10.64 -22.97 -4.67
N GLY A 115 -11.13 -22.19 -5.64
CA GLY A 115 -11.48 -22.71 -6.96
C GLY A 115 -12.88 -23.33 -7.04
N THR A 116 -13.71 -23.26 -6.00
CA THR A 116 -15.09 -23.77 -6.00
C THR A 116 -16.13 -22.66 -6.17
N PHE A 117 -17.25 -22.97 -6.82
CA PHE A 117 -18.39 -22.06 -6.94
C PHE A 117 -19.68 -22.86 -6.84
N LYS A 118 -20.60 -22.42 -5.97
CA LYS A 118 -21.89 -23.10 -5.72
C LYS A 118 -21.71 -24.60 -5.41
N GLY A 119 -20.69 -24.94 -4.62
CA GLY A 119 -20.37 -26.30 -4.19
C GLY A 119 -19.76 -27.20 -5.27
N LYS A 120 -19.38 -26.66 -6.43
CA LYS A 120 -18.76 -27.41 -7.52
C LYS A 120 -17.39 -26.82 -7.89
N PRO A 121 -16.43 -27.65 -8.34
CA PRO A 121 -15.18 -27.15 -8.90
C PRO A 121 -15.45 -26.23 -10.09
N SER A 122 -14.80 -25.07 -10.09
CA SER A 122 -14.96 -24.08 -11.16
C SER A 122 -14.16 -24.49 -12.40
N PRO A 123 -14.63 -24.19 -13.62
CA PRO A 123 -13.91 -24.52 -14.85
C PRO A 123 -12.48 -23.99 -14.87
N VAL A 124 -11.56 -24.69 -15.56
CA VAL A 124 -10.24 -24.14 -15.88
C VAL A 124 -10.43 -22.90 -16.76
N GLY A 125 -9.69 -21.84 -16.48
CA GLY A 125 -9.75 -20.61 -17.25
C GLY A 125 -9.35 -19.38 -16.46
N SER A 126 -9.52 -18.22 -17.10
CA SER A 126 -9.23 -16.93 -16.48
C SER A 126 -10.47 -16.35 -15.80
N TYR A 127 -10.27 -15.88 -14.58
CA TYR A 127 -11.25 -15.20 -13.75
C TYR A 127 -10.82 -13.76 -13.55
N VAL A 128 -11.79 -12.85 -13.50
CA VAL A 128 -11.49 -11.43 -13.27
C VAL A 128 -11.59 -11.17 -11.77
N TRP A 129 -10.70 -10.36 -11.23
CA TRP A 129 -10.82 -9.87 -9.86
C TRP A 129 -10.83 -8.35 -9.81
N THR A 130 -11.49 -7.81 -8.80
CA THR A 130 -11.37 -6.42 -8.39
C THR A 130 -10.98 -6.35 -6.94
N VAL A 131 -10.11 -5.41 -6.60
CA VAL A 131 -9.75 -5.11 -5.23
C VAL A 131 -9.86 -3.62 -4.97
N THR A 132 -10.41 -3.27 -3.81
CA THR A 132 -10.40 -1.90 -3.29
C THR A 132 -9.77 -1.88 -1.90
N TYR A 133 -8.97 -0.86 -1.61
CA TYR A 133 -8.34 -0.67 -0.31
C TYR A 133 -8.01 0.81 -0.07
N GLU A 134 -7.70 1.14 1.18
CA GLU A 134 -7.26 2.47 1.61
C GLU A 134 -5.83 2.41 2.12
N SER A 135 -5.07 3.50 1.98
CA SER A 135 -3.75 3.60 2.62
C SER A 135 -3.89 3.80 4.13
N THR A 136 -3.03 3.14 4.90
CA THR A 136 -2.89 3.45 6.35
C THR A 136 -2.16 4.76 6.57
N ASP A 137 -1.15 5.03 5.73
CA ASP A 137 -0.18 6.12 5.95
C ASP A 137 -0.60 7.42 5.25
N PHE A 138 -1.52 7.33 4.28
CA PHE A 138 -2.12 8.46 3.57
C PHE A 138 -3.66 8.44 3.70
N PRO A 139 -4.21 8.72 4.89
CA PRO A 139 -5.66 8.62 5.15
C PRO A 139 -6.51 9.62 4.37
N ASP A 140 -5.93 10.74 3.92
CA ASP A 140 -6.63 11.76 3.14
C ASP A 140 -6.79 11.39 1.65
N ARG A 141 -6.09 10.34 1.18
CA ARG A 141 -6.21 9.88 -0.19
C ARG A 141 -7.49 9.05 -0.37
N PRO A 142 -8.15 9.14 -1.53
CA PRO A 142 -9.31 8.30 -1.83
C PRO A 142 -8.92 6.82 -1.88
N PRO A 143 -9.89 5.90 -1.67
CA PRO A 143 -9.65 4.47 -1.83
C PRO A 143 -9.10 4.13 -3.22
N VAL A 144 -8.12 3.23 -3.25
CA VAL A 144 -7.51 2.72 -4.47
C VAL A 144 -8.31 1.53 -4.99
N LYS A 145 -8.58 1.50 -6.30
CA LYS A 145 -9.23 0.38 -6.97
C LYS A 145 -8.29 -0.23 -8.00
N ARG A 146 -8.03 -1.54 -7.88
CA ARG A 146 -7.28 -2.33 -8.88
C ARG A 146 -8.14 -3.44 -9.43
N ARG A 147 -7.80 -3.89 -10.63
CA ARG A 147 -8.46 -5.00 -11.33
C ARG A 147 -7.42 -5.81 -12.09
N GLY A 148 -7.67 -7.09 -12.26
CA GLY A 148 -6.79 -7.99 -13.00
C GLY A 148 -7.43 -9.34 -13.26
N GLY A 149 -6.63 -10.27 -13.75
CA GLY A 149 -7.02 -11.66 -13.97
C GLY A 149 -6.26 -12.60 -13.05
N VAL A 150 -6.86 -13.75 -12.77
CA VAL A 150 -6.21 -14.93 -12.18
C VAL A 150 -6.58 -16.15 -13.01
N ALA A 151 -5.60 -16.99 -13.33
CA ALA A 151 -5.83 -18.25 -14.01
C ALA A 151 -6.06 -19.38 -12.99
N LEU A 152 -7.20 -20.07 -13.11
CA LEU A 152 -7.40 -21.37 -12.47
C LEU A 152 -6.91 -22.44 -13.44
N ILE A 153 -5.89 -23.18 -13.05
CA ILE A 153 -5.33 -24.32 -13.81
C ILE A 153 -5.49 -25.62 -13.02
N ARG A 154 -5.28 -26.77 -13.65
CA ARG A 154 -5.32 -28.11 -13.02
C ARG A 154 -4.24 -28.99 -13.61
#